data_AF-A0A6M6JHY2-F1
#
_entry.id   AF-A0A6M6JHY2-F1
#
_cell.length_a   1.000
_cell.length_b   1.000
_cell.length_c   1.000
_cell.angle_alpha   90.00
_cell.angle_beta   90.00
_cell.angle_gamma   90.00
#
_symmetry.space_group_name_H-M   'P 1'
#
loop_
_entity.id
_entity.type
_entity.pdbx_description
1 polymer ?
#
loop_
_entity_poly.entity_id
_entity_poly.type
_entity_poly.pdbx_seq_one_letter_code
_entity_poly.pdbx_strand_id
1 'polypeptide(L)' 'MSEYIVTGPCAVVHVGDKIQYLYQGAPLPDGLDADEVKRLEGRGLVGKRDQGDLVVGSAAADKPRRPAASKD' A
#
# COMPACT_ATOMS: atom_id res chain seq x y z
N MET A 1 -16.33 -11.94 -0.44
CA MET A 1 -15.04 -11.96 0.27
C MET A 1 -14.20 -10.87 -0.37
N SER A 2 -13.96 -9.77 0.35
CA SER A 2 -13.13 -8.68 -0.15
C SER A 2 -11.66 -9.08 0.03
N GLU A 3 -10.94 -9.23 -1.08
CA GLU A 3 -9.51 -9.61 -1.08
C GLU A 3 -8.68 -8.33 -1.19
N TYR A 4 -7.62 -8.20 -0.38
CA TYR A 4 -6.65 -7.13 -0.59
C TYR A 4 -5.66 -7.54 -1.66
N ILE A 5 -5.51 -6.68 -2.67
CA ILE A 5 -4.55 -6.88 -3.75
C ILE A 5 -3.61 -5.68 -3.84
N VAL A 6 -2.42 -5.92 -4.36
CA VAL A 6 -1.46 -4.87 -4.66
C VAL A 6 -1.95 -4.09 -5.88
N THR A 7 -2.09 -2.78 -5.71
CA THR A 7 -2.54 -1.84 -6.74
C THR A 7 -1.39 -1.01 -7.30
N GLY A 8 -0.31 -0.85 -6.52
CA GLY A 8 0.92 -0.19 -6.93
C GLY A 8 1.85 -1.09 -7.76
N PRO A 9 2.93 -0.53 -8.35
CA PRO A 9 3.87 -1.29 -9.17
C PRO A 9 4.63 -2.37 -8.37
N CYS A 10 4.94 -2.08 -7.10
CA CYS A 10 5.54 -3.03 -6.18
C CYS A 10 5.21 -2.62 -4.74
N ALA A 11 4.70 -3.54 -3.94
CA ALA A 11 4.57 -3.43 -2.49
C ALA A 11 5.63 -4.31 -1.83
N VAL A 12 6.28 -3.79 -0.78
CA VAL A 12 7.23 -4.55 0.03
C VAL A 12 6.58 -4.80 1.37
N VAL A 13 6.50 -6.06 1.77
CA VAL A 13 5.82 -6.47 3.00
C VAL A 13 6.71 -7.38 3.85
N HIS A 14 6.59 -7.28 5.17
CA HIS A 14 7.24 -8.20 6.10
C HIS A 14 6.28 -9.31 6.50
N VAL A 15 6.70 -10.55 6.31
CA VAL A 15 5.97 -11.74 6.73
C VAL A 15 6.89 -12.52 7.67
N GLY A 16 6.75 -12.25 8.97
CA GLY A 16 7.73 -12.68 9.98
C GLY A 16 9.11 -12.08 9.70
N ASP A 17 10.14 -12.92 9.65
CA ASP A 17 11.54 -12.53 9.34
C ASP A 17 11.83 -12.35 7.85
N LYS A 18 10.84 -12.56 6.97
CA LYS A 18 11.04 -12.50 5.51
C LYS A 18 10.46 -11.23 4.92
N ILE A 19 11.21 -10.63 4.01
CA ILE A 19 10.72 -9.57 3.14
C ILE A 19 10.16 -10.22 1.87
N GLN A 20 8.93 -9.87 1.51
CA GLN A 20 8.32 -10.26 0.24
C GLN A 20 8.05 -9.04 -0.63
N TYR A 21 8.32 -9.21 -1.93
CA TYR A 21 8.03 -8.23 -2.95
C TYR A 21 6.80 -8.70 -3.72
N LEU A 22 5.72 -7.92 -3.63
CA LEU A 22 4.46 -8.21 -4.27
C LEU A 22 4.24 -7.21 -5.40
N TYR A 23 3.93 -7.71 -6.59
CA TYR A 23 3.68 -6.89 -7.77
C TYR A 23 2.19 -6.62 -7.95
N GLN A 24 1.87 -5.64 -8.80
CA GLN A 24 0.49 -5.27 -9.10
C GLN A 24 -0.38 -6.49 -9.46
N GLY A 25 -1.55 -6.58 -8.85
CA GLY A 25 -2.50 -7.68 -9.00
C GLY A 25 -2.23 -8.90 -8.12
N ALA A 26 -1.11 -8.95 -7.40
CA ALA A 26 -0.86 -10.01 -6.43
C ALA A 26 -1.75 -9.86 -5.20
N PRO A 27 -2.30 -10.96 -4.66
CA PRO A 27 -3.00 -10.95 -3.38
C PRO A 27 -2.02 -10.70 -2.23
N LEU A 28 -2.50 -10.06 -1.16
CA LEU A 28 -1.72 -9.91 0.06
C LEU A 28 -1.61 -11.26 0.80
N PRO A 29 -0.44 -11.58 1.37
CA PRO A 29 -0.28 -12.78 2.19
C PRO A 29 -1.20 -12.74 3.41
N ASP A 30 -1.82 -13.88 3.70
CA ASP A 30 -2.53 -14.09 4.96
C ASP A 30 -1.57 -13.99 6.15
N GLY A 31 -2.01 -13.30 7.20
CA GLY A 31 -1.20 -13.09 8.41
C GLY A 31 -0.26 -11.88 8.34
N LEU A 32 -0.41 -10.99 7.35
CA LEU A 32 0.20 -9.67 7.39
C LEU A 32 -0.31 -8.88 8.59
N ASP A 33 0.58 -8.12 9.23
CA ASP A 33 0.18 -7.24 10.32
C ASP A 33 -0.80 -6.16 9.82
N ALA A 34 -1.87 -5.93 10.58
CA ALA A 34 -2.93 -5.00 10.18
C ALA A 34 -2.42 -3.56 10.03
N ASP A 35 -1.41 -3.15 10.80
CA ASP A 35 -0.78 -1.84 10.68
C ASP A 35 0.04 -1.73 9.39
N GLU A 36 0.71 -2.82 8.96
CA GLU A 36 1.42 -2.86 7.68
C GLU A 36 0.43 -2.75 6.51
N VAL A 37 -0.70 -3.48 6.55
CA VAL A 37 -1.76 -3.36 5.53
C VAL A 37 -2.30 -1.93 5.45
N LYS A 38 -2.61 -1.31 6.59
CA LYS A 38 -3.11 0.07 6.66
C LYS A 38 -2.08 1.09 6.15
N ARG A 39 -0.79 0.87 6.43
CA ARG A 39 0.31 1.68 5.91
C ARG A 39 0.40 1.59 4.39
N LEU A 40 0.26 0.39 3.83
CA LEU A 40 0.29 0.17 2.37
C LEU A 40 -0.96 0.77 1.70
N GLU A 41 -2.12 0.65 2.33
CA GLU A 41 -3.38 1.23 1.84
C GLU A 41 -3.29 2.76 1.83
N GLY A 42 -2.79 3.37 2.91
CA GLY A 42 -2.56 4.81 2.98
C GLY A 42 -1.53 5.33 1.96
N ARG A 43 -0.68 4.44 1.41
CA ARG A 43 0.25 4.74 0.31
C ARG A 43 -0.32 4.43 -1.08
N GLY A 44 -1.52 3.87 -1.16
CA GLY A 44 -2.15 3.47 -2.43
C GLY A 44 -1.46 2.28 -3.09
N LEU A 45 -0.64 1.54 -2.32
CA LEU A 45 0.06 0.36 -2.81
C LEU A 45 -0.83 -0.88 -2.79
N VAL A 46 -1.85 -0.89 -1.95
CA VAL A 46 -2.83 -1.99 -1.83
C VAL A 46 -4.24 -1.43 -1.79
N GLY A 47 -5.20 -2.20 -2.29
CA GLY A 47 -6.62 -1.84 -2.30
C GLY A 47 -7.49 -3.07 -2.15
N LYS A 48 -8.75 -2.86 -1.77
CA LYS A 48 -9.72 -3.95 -1.72
C LYS A 48 -10.25 -4.20 -3.12
N ARG A 49 -10.14 -5.44 -3.57
CA ARG A 49 -10.84 -5.94 -4.74
C ARG A 49 -12.18 -6.46 -4.27
N ASP A 50 -13.22 -5.68 -4.48
CA ASP A 50 -14.60 -6.16 -4.39
C ASP A 50 -15.09 -6.52 -5.80
N GLN A 51 -16.12 -7.36 -5.89
CA GLN A 51 -16.53 -8.09 -7.09
C GLN A 51 -16.82 -7.15 -8.29
N GLY A 52 -15.77 -6.79 -9.06
CA GLY A 52 -15.85 -5.94 -10.25
C GLY A 52 -15.27 -4.53 -10.11
N ASP A 53 -14.95 -4.05 -8.91
CA ASP A 53 -14.45 -2.68 -8.69
C ASP A 53 -13.22 -2.67 -7.76
N LEU A 54 -12.15 -2.04 -8.24
CA LEU A 54 -10.89 -1.88 -7.51
C LEU A 54 -11.00 -0.64 -6.61
N VAL A 55 -11.36 -0.84 -5.35
CA VAL A 55 -11.43 0.25 -4.37
C VAL A 55 -10.03 0.47 -3.81
N VAL A 56 -9.27 1.34 -4.49
CA VAL A 56 -7.97 1.81 -4.00
C VAL A 56 -8.22 2.83 -2.90
N GLY A 57 -7.78 2.52 -1.67
CA GLY A 57 -7.77 3.49 -0.59
C GLY A 57 -7.01 4.72 -1.05
N SER A 58 -7.70 5.85 -1.16
CA SER A 58 -7.14 7.08 -1.71
C SER A 58 -5.97 7.50 -0.84
N ALA A 59 -4.75 7.24 -1.32
CA ALA A 59 -3.55 7.69 -0.68
C ALA A 59 -3.63 9.21 -0.62
N ALA A 60 -3.85 9.75 0.58
CA ALA A 60 -3.69 11.18 0.79
C ALA A 60 -2.25 11.46 0.37
N ALA A 61 -2.10 12.11 -0.79
CA ALA A 61 -0.83 12.48 -1.38
C ALA A 61 0.02 13.07 -0.26
N ASP A 62 1.05 12.34 0.17
CA ASP A 62 2.03 12.82 1.12
C ASP A 62 2.59 14.09 0.49
N LYS A 63 2.10 15.23 0.98
CA LYS A 63 2.46 16.55 0.47
C LYS A 63 3.99 16.55 0.47
N PRO A 64 4.66 16.83 -0.67
CA PRO A 64 6.09 17.02 -0.61
C PRO A 64 6.30 18.18 0.34
N ARG A 65 6.85 17.91 1.53
CA ARG A 65 7.38 18.95 2.42
C ARG A 65 8.56 19.54 1.66
N ARG A 66 8.25 20.50 0.79
CA ARG A 66 9.22 21.36 0.13
C ARG A 66 10.01 21.99 1.28
N PRO A 67 11.33 21.79 1.41
CA PRO A 67 12.10 22.55 2.38
C PRO A 67 11.91 24.02 2.02
N ALA A 68 11.41 24.81 2.97
CA ALA A 68 11.37 26.24 2.83
C ALA A 68 12.82 26.70 2.66
N ALA A 69 13.19 27.10 1.45
CA ALA A 69 14.43 27.80 1.22
C ALA A 69 14.36 29.11 2.01
N SER A 70 15.06 29.17 3.15
CA SER A 70 15.45 30.45 3.74
C SER A 70 16.26 31.19 2.69
N LYS A 71 15.75 32.34 2.25
CA LYS A 71 16.59 33.36 1.61
C LYS A 71 17.17 34.22 2.71
N ASP A 72 18.50 34.24 2.75
CA ASP A 72 19.32 35.35 3.26
C ASP A 72 19.06 36.61 2.41
#